data_AF-A0A9E0Y0I0-F1
#
_entry.id   AF-A0A9E0Y0I0-F1
#
_cell.length_a   1.000
_cell.length_b   1.000
_cell.length_c   1.000
_cell.angle_alpha   90.00
_cell.angle_beta   90.00
_cell.angle_gamma   90.00
#
_symmetry.space_group_name_H-M   'P 1'
#
loop_
_entity.id
_entity.type
_entity.pdbx_description
1 polymer ?
#
loop_
_entity_poly.entity_id
_entity_poly.type
_entity_poly.pdbx_seq_one_letter_code
_entity_poly.pdbx_strand_id
1 'polypeptide(L)' 'SVIAMLGYQTPQQIRFTYSYDITVSMLTMKSGGAHELSVMYEWPKRTRNRRWRAVPCPKF' A
#
# COMPACT_ATOMS: atom_id res chain seq x y z
N SER A 1 4.87 18.22 -15.38
CA SER A 1 3.81 17.26 -15.03
C SER A 1 3.57 17.31 -13.55
N VAL A 2 2.33 17.25 -13.11
CA VAL A 2 1.95 17.22 -11.69
C VAL A 2 1.24 15.90 -11.45
N ILE A 3 1.55 15.23 -10.33
CA ILE A 3 0.96 13.94 -9.99
C ILE A 3 -0.05 14.17 -8.87
N ALA A 4 -1.32 13.90 -9.15
CA ALA A 4 -2.37 13.87 -8.14
C ALA A 4 -2.53 12.44 -7.61
N MET A 5 -2.62 12.28 -6.30
CA MET A 5 -2.81 10.97 -5.67
C MET A 5 -3.94 11.01 -4.64
N LEU A 6 -4.80 9.99 -4.66
CA LEU A 6 -5.87 9.75 -3.71
C LEU A 6 -5.70 8.36 -3.10
N GLY A 7 -5.69 8.27 -1.77
CA GLY A 7 -5.54 7.02 -1.04
C GLY A 7 -6.67 6.83 -0.03
N TYR A 8 -7.20 5.60 0.06
CA TYR A 8 -8.19 5.21 1.06
C TYR A 8 -7.80 3.89 1.72
N GLN A 9 -7.82 3.87 3.05
CA GLN A 9 -7.53 2.67 3.84
C GLN A 9 -8.76 2.26 4.64
N THR A 10 -9.20 1.01 4.47
CA THR A 10 -10.32 0.44 5.22
C THR A 10 -9.87 -0.19 6.54
N PRO A 11 -10.80 -0.36 7.50
CA PRO A 11 -10.54 -1.11 8.73
C PRO A 11 -10.15 -2.58 8.48
N GLN A 12 -10.56 -3.17 7.36
CA GLN A 12 -10.21 -4.54 6.98
C GLN A 12 -8.83 -4.66 6.28
N GLN A 13 -7.93 -3.70 6.49
CA GLN A 13 -6.57 -3.69 5.91
C GLN A 13 -6.55 -3.70 4.36
N ILE A 14 -7.60 -3.22 3.72
CA ILE A 14 -7.62 -2.99 2.27
C ILE A 14 -7.20 -1.54 2.03
N ARG A 15 -6.20 -1.33 1.18
CA ARG A 15 -5.73 -0.01 0.76
C ARG A 15 -5.99 0.16 -0.73
N PHE A 16 -6.65 1.26 -1.09
CA PHE A 16 -6.87 1.69 -2.46
C PHE A 16 -6.04 2.96 -2.67
N THR A 17 -5.31 3.02 -3.77
CA THR A 17 -4.55 4.20 -4.16
C THR A 17 -4.81 4.46 -5.64
N TYR A 18 -5.07 5.70 -5.99
CA TYR A 18 -5.30 6.15 -7.35
C TYR A 18 -4.36 7.31 -7.66
N SER A 19 -3.62 7.22 -8.75
CA SER A 19 -2.68 8.26 -9.22
C SER A 19 -3.06 8.75 -10.60
N TYR A 20 -2.86 10.04 -10.81
CA TYR A 20 -3.15 10.70 -12.08
C TYR A 20 -2.05 11.70 -12.43
N ASP A 21 -1.41 11.46 -13.57
CA ASP A 21 -0.33 12.29 -14.10
C ASP A 21 -0.90 13.40 -14.99
N ILE A 22 -1.02 14.60 -14.42
CA ILE A 22 -1.53 15.79 -15.10
C ILE A 22 -0.39 16.47 -15.86
N THR A 23 -0.48 16.48 -17.19
CA THR A 23 0.42 17.26 -18.05
C THR A 23 -0.20 18.63 -18.35
N VAL A 24 0.38 19.70 -17.79
CA VAL A 24 -0.18 21.07 -17.81
C VAL A 24 0.09 21.83 -19.14
N SER A 25 0.83 21.23 -20.09
CA SER A 25 1.23 21.92 -21.32
C SER A 25 0.13 21.93 -22.40
N MET A 26 -0.19 23.11 -22.93
CA MET A 26 -1.23 23.34 -23.96
C MET A 26 -1.04 22.57 -25.28
N LEU A 27 0.14 22.03 -25.56
CA LEU A 27 0.44 21.31 -26.81
C LEU A 27 -0.09 19.85 -26.83
N THR A 28 -0.39 19.27 -25.67
CA THR A 28 -0.61 17.81 -25.52
C THR A 28 -1.88 17.44 -24.76
N MET A 29 -2.89 18.33 -24.73
CA MET A 29 -4.21 18.04 -24.14
C MET A 29 -5.00 16.90 -24.84
N LYS A 30 -4.41 16.23 -25.83
CA LYS A 30 -5.05 15.16 -26.61
C LYS A 30 -5.09 13.79 -25.92
N SER A 31 -4.16 13.50 -25.00
CA SER A 31 -4.12 12.22 -24.29
C SER A 31 -4.68 12.28 -22.87
N GLY A 32 -4.94 13.48 -22.34
CA GLY A 32 -5.64 13.63 -21.05
C GLY A 32 -4.88 13.07 -19.84
N GLY A 33 -3.59 12.74 -19.93
CA GLY A 33 -2.81 12.18 -18.81
C GLY A 33 -2.88 10.65 -18.68
N ALA A 34 -2.21 10.11 -17.67
CA ALA A 34 -2.21 8.67 -17.36
C ALA A 34 -2.94 8.41 -16.04
N HIS A 35 -3.84 7.42 -16.04
CA HIS A 35 -4.61 7.00 -14.88
C HIS A 35 -4.09 5.66 -14.37
N GLU A 36 -3.72 5.58 -13.10
CA GLU A 36 -3.29 4.34 -12.48
C GLU A 36 -4.11 4.06 -11.22
N LEU A 37 -4.52 2.80 -11.07
CA LEU A 37 -5.26 2.31 -9.91
C LEU A 37 -4.50 1.17 -9.25
N SER A 38 -4.20 1.32 -7.98
CA SER A 38 -3.53 0.34 -7.14
C SER A 38 -4.46 -0.16 -6.04
N VAL A 39 -4.56 -1.48 -5.90
CA VAL A 39 -5.32 -2.15 -4.84
C VAL A 39 -4.37 -3.05 -4.06
N MET A 40 -4.27 -2.84 -2.75
CA MET A 40 -3.46 -3.63 -1.85
C MET A 40 -4.36 -4.25 -0.78
N TYR A 41 -4.27 -5.56 -0.61
CA TYR A 41 -4.96 -6.28 0.45
C TYR A 41 -3.95 -7.00 1.32
N GLU A 42 -3.93 -6.65 2.61
CA GLU A 42 -3.08 -7.29 3.60
C GLU A 42 -3.92 -8.33 4.35
N TRP A 43 -3.59 -9.61 4.21
CA TRP A 43 -4.25 -10.65 5.00
C TRP A 43 -3.94 -10.44 6.49
N PRO A 44 -4.95 -10.56 7.37
CA PRO A 44 -4.73 -10.46 8.80
C PRO A 44 -3.77 -11.56 9.23
N LYS A 45 -2.54 -11.16 9.56
CA LYS A 45 -1.53 -12.08 10.08
C LYS A 45 -2.06 -12.56 11.42
N ARG A 46 -2.47 -13.83 11.50
CA ARG A 46 -2.70 -14.50 12.79
C ARG A 46 -1.39 -14.36 13.56
N THR A 47 -1.35 -13.45 14.52
CA THR A 47 -0.25 -13.37 15.49
C THR A 47 -0.29 -14.69 16.24
N ARG A 48 0.46 -15.67 15.75
CA ARG A 48 0.70 -16.89 16.49
C ARG A 48 1.53 -16.41 17.66
N ASN A 49 0.90 -16.26 18.83
CA ASN A 49 1.57 -16.00 20.09
C ASN A 49 2.72 -17.00 20.20
N ARG A 50 3.91 -16.54 19.83
CA ARG A 50 5.10 -17.36 19.77
C ARG A 50 5.50 -17.47 21.23
N ARG A 51 5.01 -18.50 21.91
CA ARG A 51 5.42 -18.84 23.27
C ARG A 51 6.90 -19.14 23.19
N TRP A 52 7.72 -18.14 23.46
CA TRP A 52 9.15 -18.30 23.64
C TRP A 52 9.32 -19.25 24.83
N ARG A 53 9.71 -20.49 24.55
CA ARG A 53 10.19 -21.38 25.60
C ARG A 53 11.61 -20.94 25.89
N ALA A 54 11.87 -20.46 27.11
CA ALA A 54 13.23 -20.27 27.56
C ALA A 54 13.95 -21.62 27.45
N VAL A 55 15.09 -21.64 26.77
CA VAL A 55 15.97 -22.81 26.77
C VAL A 55 16.47 -22.95 28.20
N PRO A 56 16.26 -24.11 28.88
CA PRO A 56 16.75 -24.27 30.24
C PRO A 56 18.27 -24.14 30.25
N CYS A 57 18.82 -23.33 31.15
CA CYS A 57 20.26 -23.19 31.32
C CYS A 57 20.86 -24.56 31.70
N PRO A 58 21.86 -25.08 30.97
CA PRO A 58 22.50 -26.32 31.33
C PRO A 58 23.25 -26.13 32.66
N LYS A 59 22.98 -27.01 33.63
CA LYS A 59 23.77 -27.12 34.85
C LYS A 59 24.86 -28.15 34.60
N PHE A 60 26.11 -27.69 34.53
CA PHE A 60 27.31 -28.52 34.67
C PHE A 60 27.85 -28.37 36.09
#